data_AF-A0A5S9R8J2-F1
#
_entry.id   AF-A0A5S9R8J2-F1
#
_cell.length_a   1.000
_cell.length_b   1.000
_cell.length_c   1.000
_cell.angle_alpha   90.00
_cell.angle_beta   90.00
_cell.angle_gamma   90.00
#
_symmetry.space_group_name_H-M   'P 1'
#
loop_
_entity.id
_entity.type
_entity.pdbx_description
1 polymer ?
#
loop_
_entity_poly.entity_id
_entity_poly.type
_entity_poly.pdbx_seq_one_letter_code
_entity_poly.pdbx_strand_id
1 'polypeptide(L)'
;MADYLADDHPRADEPTAPLWPSRNDGGGYRAKGERCAVPLNWLQPLVMGAFHDTILKPALEAVGRPASRTATEDVPATRGVGLGDLRHTFAVLQLSAGTHFMECRNGWEQHFYAGSRHPRR
;
A
#
# COMPACT_ATOMS: atom_id res chain seq x y z
N MET A 1 15.25 -11.04 2.68
CA MET A 1 13.97 -11.47 2.07
C MET A 1 13.93 -12.99 1.96
N ALA A 2 14.93 -13.61 1.34
CA ALA A 2 15.07 -15.08 1.36
C ALA A 2 15.11 -15.62 2.80
N ASP A 3 15.94 -15.03 3.66
CA ASP A 3 16.06 -15.44 5.08
C ASP A 3 14.72 -15.32 5.82
N TYR A 4 13.98 -14.22 5.63
CA TYR A 4 12.64 -14.06 6.21
C TYR A 4 11.68 -15.17 5.74
N LEU A 5 11.70 -15.52 4.45
CA LEU A 5 10.84 -16.58 3.92
C LEU A 5 11.24 -17.97 4.43
N ALA A 6 12.52 -18.20 4.69
CA ALA A 6 13.05 -19.50 5.12
C ALA A 6 12.91 -19.72 6.63
N ASP A 7 13.20 -18.70 7.43
CA ASP A 7 13.47 -18.86 8.86
C ASP A 7 12.39 -18.23 9.76
N ASP A 8 11.74 -17.15 9.30
CA ASP A 8 10.84 -16.34 10.12
C ASP A 8 9.37 -16.39 9.68
N HIS A 9 9.10 -16.75 8.42
CA HIS A 9 7.76 -16.66 7.87
C HIS A 9 6.85 -17.72 8.50
N PRO A 10 5.74 -17.33 9.18
CA PRO A 10 4.90 -18.29 9.91
C PRO A 10 4.23 -19.36 9.03
N ARG A 11 4.26 -19.18 7.71
CA ARG A 11 3.68 -20.05 6.69
C ARG A 11 4.69 -20.35 5.59
N ALA A 12 5.97 -20.52 5.95
CA ALA A 12 7.06 -20.77 5.01
C ALA A 12 6.83 -22.00 4.10
N ASP A 13 6.10 -22.99 4.61
CA ASP A 13 5.72 -24.24 3.94
C ASP A 13 4.48 -24.12 3.04
N GLU A 14 3.82 -22.96 3.00
CA GLU A 14 2.60 -22.72 2.24
C GLU A 14 2.83 -21.64 1.15
N PRO A 15 3.23 -22.03 -0.08
CA PRO A 15 3.59 -21.07 -1.14
C PRO A 15 2.43 -20.17 -1.59
N THR A 16 1.19 -20.58 -1.32
CA THR A 16 -0.03 -19.84 -1.63
C THR A 16 -0.41 -18.82 -0.55
N ALA A 17 0.22 -18.87 0.62
CA ALA A 17 -0.02 -17.92 1.68
C ALA A 17 0.47 -16.52 1.24
N PRO A 18 -0.31 -15.46 1.50
CA PRO A 18 0.09 -14.10 1.21
C PRO A 18 1.25 -13.72 2.13
N LEU A 19 2.26 -13.08 1.54
CA LEU A 19 3.43 -12.60 2.28
C LEU A 19 3.05 -11.66 3.44
N TRP A 20 2.05 -10.80 3.21
CA TRP A 20 1.43 -9.97 4.24
C TRP A 20 -0.06 -10.33 4.35
N PRO A 21 -0.46 -11.04 5.41
CA PRO A 21 -1.84 -11.46 5.58
C PRO A 21 -2.75 -10.29 5.96
N SER A 22 -4.03 -10.42 5.66
CA SER A 22 -5.04 -9.50 6.15
C SER A 22 -5.29 -9.71 7.66
N ARG A 23 -6.07 -8.82 8.26
CA ARG A 23 -6.70 -9.04 9.57
C ARG A 23 -8.19 -9.14 9.28
N ASN A 24 -8.84 -10.23 9.69
CA ASN A 24 -10.22 -10.60 9.34
C ASN A 24 -11.17 -9.40 9.12
N ASP A 25 -11.85 -9.43 7.96
CA ASP A 25 -13.08 -8.72 7.57
C ASP A 25 -13.39 -7.43 8.34
N GLY A 26 -12.69 -6.34 8.00
CA GLY A 26 -13.16 -5.00 8.35
C GLY A 26 -12.59 -4.43 9.65
N GLY A 27 -11.36 -4.81 10.01
CA GLY A 27 -10.60 -4.08 11.02
C GLY A 27 -11.26 -4.16 12.39
N GLY A 28 -11.09 -5.31 13.05
CA GLY A 28 -11.55 -5.53 14.43
C GLY A 28 -11.38 -4.28 15.29
N TYR A 29 -12.49 -3.87 15.91
CA TYR A 29 -12.62 -2.69 16.77
C TYR A 29 -11.35 -2.45 17.61
N ARG A 30 -10.79 -1.24 17.50
CA ARG A 30 -9.60 -0.82 18.23
C ARG A 30 -9.98 0.25 19.25
N ALA A 31 -9.60 0.06 20.50
CA ALA A 31 -9.43 1.18 21.42
C ALA A 31 -8.25 2.04 20.94
N LYS A 32 -8.40 3.36 20.96
CA LYS A 32 -7.35 4.31 20.55
C LYS A 32 -6.10 4.08 21.42
N GLY A 33 -4.99 3.66 20.79
CA GLY A 33 -3.71 3.43 21.46
C GLY A 33 -3.32 1.95 21.61
N GLU A 34 -4.21 1.01 21.33
CA GLU A 34 -3.90 -0.43 21.45
C GLU A 34 -3.70 -1.10 20.09
N ARG A 35 -2.60 -1.85 19.96
CA ARG A 35 -2.42 -2.82 18.88
C ARG A 35 -3.19 -4.09 19.25
N CYS A 36 -4.50 -4.12 19.02
CA CYS A 36 -5.29 -5.33 19.25
C CYS A 36 -4.70 -6.49 18.43
N ALA A 37 -4.47 -7.63 19.10
CA ALA A 37 -4.00 -8.88 18.51
C ALA A 37 -5.13 -9.57 17.74
N VAL A 38 -5.72 -8.87 16.75
CA VAL A 38 -6.64 -9.49 15.80
C VAL A 38 -5.87 -10.58 15.06
N PRO A 39 -6.33 -11.84 15.09
CA PRO A 39 -5.67 -12.93 14.39
C PRO A 39 -5.45 -12.59 12.92
N LEU A 40 -4.26 -12.92 12.41
CA LEU A 40 -3.93 -12.76 11.00
C LEU A 40 -4.73 -13.77 10.18
N ASN A 41 -5.35 -13.28 9.10
CA ASN A 41 -6.02 -14.11 8.12
C ASN A 41 -5.08 -14.32 6.92
N TRP A 42 -4.50 -15.52 6.87
CA TRP A 42 -3.58 -15.96 5.83
C TRP A 42 -4.28 -16.44 4.54
N LEU A 43 -5.61 -16.36 4.46
CA LEU A 43 -6.35 -16.69 3.23
C LEU A 43 -6.49 -15.48 2.30
N GLN A 44 -6.24 -14.28 2.80
CA GLN A 44 -6.43 -13.04 2.05
C GLN A 44 -5.22 -12.13 2.16
N PRO A 45 -4.83 -11.45 1.08
CA PRO A 45 -3.76 -10.47 1.12
C PRO A 45 -4.16 -9.24 1.93
N LEU A 46 -3.15 -8.50 2.38
CA LEU A 46 -3.30 -7.21 3.05
C LEU A 46 -4.25 -6.26 2.30
N VAL A 47 -5.23 -5.72 3.03
CA VAL A 47 -6.14 -4.70 2.51
C VAL A 47 -5.42 -3.36 2.44
N MET A 48 -5.20 -2.83 1.23
CA MET A 48 -4.39 -1.63 1.00
C MET A 48 -4.95 -0.35 1.66
N GLY A 49 -6.28 -0.20 1.75
CA GLY A 49 -6.90 0.91 2.47
C GLY A 49 -6.56 0.88 3.96
N ALA A 50 -6.70 -0.29 4.59
CA ALA A 50 -6.34 -0.47 5.99
C ALA A 50 -4.83 -0.29 6.23
N PHE A 51 -3.97 -0.74 5.30
CA PHE A 51 -2.54 -0.47 5.36
C PHE A 51 -2.23 1.04 5.32
N HIS A 52 -2.86 1.76 4.39
CA HIS A 52 -2.71 3.21 4.28
C HIS A 52 -3.08 3.90 5.61
N ASP A 53 -4.27 3.61 6.13
CA ASP A 53 -4.82 4.31 7.28
C ASP A 53 -4.11 3.98 8.60
N THR A 54 -3.64 2.73 8.74
CA THR A 54 -3.12 2.24 10.02
C THR A 54 -1.60 2.21 10.12
N ILE A 55 -0.88 2.23 8.99
CA ILE A 55 0.58 2.16 8.96
C ILE A 55 1.18 3.37 8.24
N LEU A 56 0.84 3.58 6.96
CA LEU A 56 1.51 4.60 6.16
C LEU A 56 1.20 6.02 6.62
N LYS A 57 -0.08 6.33 6.80
CA LYS A 57 -0.55 7.64 7.27
C LYS A 57 0.09 8.06 8.61
N PRO A 58 0.03 7.25 9.69
CA PRO A 58 0.68 7.64 10.95
C PRO A 58 2.21 7.72 10.83
N ALA A 59 2.84 6.91 9.97
CA ALA A 59 4.28 7.01 9.72
C ALA A 59 4.65 8.34 9.04
N LEU A 60 3.88 8.77 8.03
CA LEU A 60 4.05 10.07 7.37
C LEU A 60 3.92 11.22 8.37
N GLU A 61 2.91 11.16 9.23
CA GLU A 61 2.67 12.18 10.26
C GLU A 61 3.80 12.22 11.29
N ALA A 62 4.33 11.06 11.70
CA ALA A 62 5.47 10.97 12.62
C ALA A 62 6.74 11.61 12.06
N VAL A 63 6.92 11.62 10.72
CA VAL A 63 8.04 12.30 10.05
C VAL A 63 7.68 13.71 9.55
N GLY A 64 6.56 14.29 10.00
CA GLY A 64 6.13 15.64 9.65
C GLY A 64 5.68 15.82 8.20
N ARG A 65 5.27 14.75 7.52
CA ARG A 65 4.78 14.78 6.13
C ARG A 65 3.25 14.68 6.10
N PRO A 66 2.57 15.48 5.25
CA PRO A 66 1.12 15.42 5.13
C PRO A 66 0.69 14.15 4.40
N ALA A 67 -0.15 13.33 5.02
CA ALA A 67 -0.79 12.18 4.39
C ALA A 67 -2.10 12.58 3.69
N SER A 68 -2.45 11.92 2.59
CA SER A 68 -3.72 12.16 1.90
C SER A 68 -4.92 11.79 2.78
N ARG A 69 -5.96 12.62 2.78
CA ARG A 69 -7.19 12.39 3.55
C ARG A 69 -8.41 12.76 2.72
N THR A 70 -9.42 11.90 2.75
CA THR A 70 -10.76 12.22 2.23
C THR A 70 -11.39 13.32 3.08
N ALA A 71 -12.34 14.06 2.49
CA ALA A 71 -13.13 15.01 3.24
C ALA A 71 -14.01 14.29 4.27
N THR A 72 -14.28 14.94 5.40
CA THR A 72 -15.35 14.61 6.35
C THR A 72 -16.33 15.78 6.40
N GLU A 73 -17.45 15.64 7.12
CA GLU A 73 -18.48 16.71 7.23
C GLU A 73 -17.86 18.04 7.70
N ASP A 74 -16.97 17.98 8.69
CA ASP A 74 -16.35 19.18 9.28
C ASP A 74 -14.97 19.55 8.72
N VAL A 75 -14.35 18.70 7.89
CA VAL A 75 -12.94 18.87 7.48
C VAL A 75 -12.78 18.63 5.98
N PRO A 76 -12.25 19.60 5.21
CA PRO A 76 -12.02 19.43 3.78
C PRO A 76 -10.96 18.35 3.51
N ALA A 77 -11.03 17.75 2.32
CA ALA A 77 -10.03 16.78 1.88
C ALA A 77 -8.62 17.41 1.91
N THR A 78 -7.66 16.66 2.46
CA THR A 78 -6.25 17.09 2.48
C THR A 78 -5.51 16.42 1.34
N ARG A 79 -4.94 17.23 0.45
CA ARG A 79 -4.01 16.74 -0.58
C ARG A 79 -2.64 16.49 0.06
N GLY A 80 -2.37 15.23 0.38
CA GLY A 80 -1.09 14.77 0.92
C GLY A 80 -0.58 13.54 0.17
N VAL A 81 0.47 12.91 0.70
CA VAL A 81 1.07 11.71 0.12
C VAL A 81 0.13 10.52 0.28
N GLY A 82 -0.21 9.86 -0.83
CA GLY A 82 -0.91 8.59 -0.89
C GLY A 82 -0.05 7.45 -1.43
N LEU A 83 -0.61 6.24 -1.49
CA LEU A 83 0.10 5.06 -2.01
C LEU A 83 0.55 5.21 -3.47
N GLY A 84 -0.25 5.87 -4.30
CA GLY A 84 0.10 6.15 -5.70
C GLY A 84 1.32 7.06 -5.84
N ASP A 85 1.50 8.03 -4.94
CA ASP A 85 2.63 8.97 -4.97
C ASP A 85 3.96 8.27 -4.67
N LEU A 86 3.94 7.20 -3.85
CA LEU A 86 5.14 6.38 -3.62
C LEU A 86 5.58 5.67 -4.90
N ARG A 87 4.62 5.18 -5.70
CA ARG A 87 4.91 4.57 -7.00
C ARG A 87 5.48 5.59 -7.98
N HIS A 88 4.94 6.81 -8.02
CA HIS A 88 5.51 7.88 -8.84
C HIS A 88 6.90 8.30 -8.38
N THR A 89 7.13 8.37 -7.06
CA THR A 89 8.46 8.63 -6.50
C THR A 89 9.45 7.56 -6.94
N PHE A 90 9.08 6.28 -6.87
CA PHE A 90 9.90 5.19 -7.38
C PHE A 90 10.23 5.35 -8.87
N ALA A 91 9.23 5.64 -9.72
CA ALA A 91 9.44 5.84 -11.15
C ALA A 91 10.43 7.00 -11.43
N VAL A 92 10.29 8.13 -10.72
CA VAL A 92 11.21 9.27 -10.84
C VAL A 92 12.62 8.92 -10.39
N LEU A 93 12.78 8.14 -9.32
CA LEU A 93 14.09 7.68 -8.86
C LEU A 93 14.77 6.78 -9.88
N GLN A 94 14.04 5.85 -10.50
CA GLN A 94 14.59 5.00 -11.56
C GLN A 94 15.00 5.80 -12.80
N LEU A 95 14.16 6.74 -13.25
CA LEU A 95 14.50 7.63 -14.37
C LEU A 95 15.74 8.48 -14.07
N SER A 96 15.84 8.98 -12.84
CA SER A 96 16.98 9.78 -12.36
C SER A 96 18.27 8.96 -12.27
N ALA A 97 18.15 7.65 -12.02
CA ALA A 97 19.26 6.69 -12.05
C ALA A 97 19.65 6.25 -13.48
N GLY A 98 19.00 6.78 -14.52
CA GLY A 98 19.29 6.49 -15.91
C GLY A 98 18.55 5.28 -16.50
N THR A 99 17.58 4.70 -15.79
CA THR A 99 16.70 3.67 -16.35
C THR A 99 15.94 4.23 -17.56
N HIS A 100 15.91 3.49 -18.66
CA HIS A 100 15.26 3.93 -19.88
C HIS A 100 13.74 4.04 -19.67
N PHE A 101 13.11 5.09 -20.21
CA PHE A 101 11.70 5.39 -19.95
C PHE A 101 10.74 4.25 -20.35
N MET A 102 11.09 3.45 -21.36
CA MET A 102 10.29 2.28 -21.77
C MET A 102 10.33 1.17 -20.73
N GLU A 103 11.43 0.98 -20.03
CA GLU A 103 11.52 0.03 -18.89
C GLU A 103 10.71 0.56 -17.71
N CYS A 104 10.78 1.87 -17.45
CA CYS A 104 9.93 2.54 -16.45
C CYS A 104 8.42 2.30 -16.72
N ARG A 105 7.99 2.55 -17.95
CA ARG A 105 6.60 2.43 -18.39
C ARG A 105 6.12 0.98 -18.44
N ASN A 106 6.87 0.12 -19.13
CA ASN A 106 6.46 -1.25 -19.42
C ASN A 106 6.82 -2.23 -18.30
N GLY A 107 7.72 -1.91 -17.38
CA GLY A 107 8.04 -2.78 -16.25
C GLY A 107 7.17 -2.47 -15.04
N TRP A 108 7.05 -1.18 -14.70
CA TRP A 108 6.63 -0.77 -13.35
C TRP A 108 5.33 0.03 -13.33
N GLU A 109 4.93 0.65 -14.44
CA GLU A 109 3.74 1.52 -14.55
C GLU A 109 2.59 0.92 -15.38
N GLN A 110 2.68 -0.35 -15.81
CA GLN A 110 1.74 -0.98 -16.76
C GLN A 110 0.24 -0.81 -16.43
N HIS A 111 -0.12 -0.76 -15.14
CA HIS A 111 -1.51 -0.58 -14.70
C HIS A 111 -2.07 0.85 -14.84
N PHE A 112 -1.28 1.86 -15.22
CA PHE A 112 -1.77 3.24 -15.38
C PHE A 112 -2.39 3.54 -16.75
N TYR A 113 -2.01 2.82 -17.81
CA TYR A 113 -2.42 3.14 -19.17
C TYR A 113 -3.50 2.22 -19.77
N ALA A 114 -3.98 1.21 -19.03
CA ALA A 114 -5.00 0.27 -19.51
C ALA A 114 -6.46 0.71 -19.28
N GLY A 115 -6.71 1.97 -18.85
CA GLY A 115 -8.01 2.39 -18.30
C GLY A 115 -8.63 3.68 -18.83
N SER A 116 -8.26 4.18 -20.02
CA SER A 116 -8.88 5.39 -20.58
C SER A 116 -9.17 5.31 -22.09
N ARG A 117 -9.73 4.19 -22.57
CA ARG A 117 -10.53 4.21 -23.80
C ARG A 117 -12.00 4.37 -23.43
N HIS A 118 -12.44 5.63 -23.33
CA HIS A 118 -13.86 5.93 -23.47
C HIS A 118 -14.26 5.63 -24.93
N PRO A 119 -15.32 4.84 -25.20
CA PRO A 119 -15.85 4.75 -26.54
C PRO A 119 -16.46 6.11 -26.89
N ARG A 120 -15.87 6.79 -27.88
CA ARG A 120 -16.53 7.93 -28.53
C ARG A 120 -17.81 7.39 -29.17
N ARG A 121 -18.95 7.89 -28.72
CA ARG A 121 -20.14 8.03 -29.56
C ARG A 121 -20.17 9.43 -30.11
#